data_AF-A0A6M1DJW0-F1
#
_entry.id   AF-A0A6M1DJW0-F1
#
_cell.length_a   1.000
_cell.length_b   1.000
_cell.length_c   1.000
_cell.angle_alpha   90.00
_cell.angle_beta   90.00
_cell.angle_gamma   90.00
#
_symmetry.space_group_name_H-M   'P 1'
#
loop_
_entity.id
_entity.type
_entity.pdbx_description
1 polymer ?
#
loop_
_entity_poly.entity_id
_entity_poly.type
_entity_poly.pdbx_seq_one_letter_code
_entity_poly.pdbx_strand_id
1 'polypeptide(L)'
;VFEGQSGIEAGLADELINASDAISVMATALNSNVRGGTMPQLTATEAAVQENQRVMGILTCQEAKGREQLATMLAGQQGMSVEQARAILAAAAPQQPVASAQSEADRIMACEEANGREQLAATLAAMPEMTVEKARPILAAAPLADAGPSLRDQIMALDEAKGAEAQAEKLAACPGMTVESARAVLAAGSGKAEPVSASTTALFEHFMANHSPAAVQGGVSQASEDGDADVKMLMAMP
;
A
#
# COMPACT_ATOMS: atom_id res chain seq x y z
N VAL A 1 46.64 -27.64 26.88
CA VAL A 1 46.87 -28.50 28.06
C VAL A 1 47.50 -27.63 29.14
N PHE A 2 47.04 -27.70 30.39
CA PHE A 2 47.62 -26.96 31.50
C PHE A 2 48.52 -27.91 32.30
N GLU A 3 49.74 -27.50 32.62
CA GLU A 3 50.70 -28.32 33.37
C GLU A 3 51.01 -27.67 34.72
N GLY A 4 50.87 -28.44 35.80
CA GLY A 4 51.22 -28.02 37.15
C GLY A 4 50.65 -26.66 37.55
N GLN A 5 51.53 -25.68 37.74
CA GLN A 5 51.20 -24.33 38.22
C GLN A 5 50.21 -23.59 37.31
N SER A 6 50.27 -23.80 35.99
CA SER A 6 49.33 -23.16 35.07
C SER A 6 47.89 -23.65 35.26
N GLY A 7 47.70 -24.86 35.81
CA GLY A 7 46.37 -25.34 36.20
C GLY A 7 45.83 -24.60 37.43
N ILE A 8 46.70 -24.23 38.35
CA ILE A 8 46.35 -23.48 39.56
C ILE A 8 46.03 -22.03 39.21
N GLU A 9 46.85 -21.40 38.38
CA GLU A 9 46.62 -20.03 37.90
C GLU A 9 45.32 -19.89 37.10
N ALA A 10 44.93 -20.93 36.36
CA ALA A 10 43.65 -20.99 35.67
C ALA A 10 42.45 -21.28 36.60
N GLY A 11 42.70 -21.48 37.91
CA GLY A 11 41.71 -21.85 38.92
C GLY A 11 41.26 -23.31 38.88
N LEU A 12 41.85 -24.14 38.01
CA LEU A 12 41.45 -25.53 37.80
C LEU A 12 41.86 -26.46 38.97
N ALA A 13 42.89 -26.09 39.73
CA ALA A 13 43.37 -26.80 40.91
C ALA A 13 43.77 -25.82 42.03
N ASP A 14 43.75 -26.28 43.28
CA ASP A 14 44.11 -25.44 44.43
C ASP A 14 45.62 -25.44 44.72
N GLU A 15 46.26 -26.61 44.58
CA GLU A 15 47.65 -26.80 44.98
C GLU A 15 48.34 -27.91 44.17
N LEU A 16 49.65 -27.78 43.99
CA LEU A 16 50.50 -28.80 43.39
C LEU A 16 51.05 -29.69 44.51
N ILE A 17 50.61 -30.95 44.51
CA ILE A 17 50.94 -31.92 45.58
C ILE A 17 51.76 -33.09 45.04
N ASN A 18 52.71 -33.56 45.85
CA ASN A 18 53.44 -34.79 45.59
C ASN A 18 52.55 -36.00 45.94
N ALA A 19 52.71 -37.11 45.23
CA ALA A 19 51.97 -38.35 45.47
C ALA A 19 52.10 -38.87 46.91
N SER A 20 53.25 -38.64 47.56
CA SER A 20 53.50 -39.03 48.95
C SER A 20 52.62 -38.29 49.96
N ASP A 21 52.23 -37.05 49.65
CA ASP A 21 51.51 -36.17 50.57
C ASP A 21 50.00 -36.11 50.26
N ALA A 22 49.59 -36.63 49.10
CA ALA A 22 48.22 -36.53 48.59
C ALA A 22 47.15 -37.07 49.55
N ILE A 23 47.42 -38.16 50.26
CA ILE A 23 46.47 -38.76 51.22
C ILE A 23 46.24 -37.83 52.41
N SER A 24 47.30 -37.22 52.93
CA SER A 24 47.21 -36.34 54.09
C SER A 24 46.48 -35.04 53.74
N VAL A 25 46.73 -34.50 52.55
CA VAL A 25 46.02 -33.33 52.03
C VAL A 25 44.55 -33.63 51.79
N MET A 26 44.23 -34.79 51.19
CA MET A 26 42.85 -35.22 50.97
C MET A 26 42.07 -35.37 52.27
N ALA A 27 42.68 -35.94 53.32
CA ALA A 27 42.05 -36.07 54.63
C ALA A 27 41.74 -34.70 55.26
N THR A 28 42.66 -33.74 55.15
CA THR A 28 42.44 -32.36 55.62
C THR A 28 41.31 -31.68 54.85
N ALA A 29 41.28 -31.82 53.52
CA ALA A 29 40.24 -31.23 52.67
C ALA A 29 38.83 -31.78 52.97
N LEU A 30 38.72 -33.09 53.24
CA LEU A 30 37.46 -33.72 53.63
C LEU A 30 36.98 -33.23 55.01
N ASN A 31 37.90 -33.01 55.94
CA ASN A 31 37.58 -32.49 57.26
C ASN A 31 37.21 -30.99 57.25
N SER A 32 37.72 -30.21 56.30
CA SER A 32 37.42 -28.78 56.17
C SER A 32 36.19 -28.47 55.30
N ASN A 33 35.60 -29.49 54.67
CA ASN A 33 34.43 -29.38 53.78
C ASN A 33 34.64 -28.38 52.60
N VAL A 34 35.90 -28.19 52.19
CA VAL A 34 36.24 -27.40 51.00
C VAL A 34 35.93 -28.25 49.77
N ARG A 35 34.98 -27.81 48.95
CA ARG A 35 34.49 -28.56 47.79
C ARG A 35 34.80 -27.79 46.50
N GLY A 36 35.79 -28.28 45.75
CA GLY A 36 36.15 -27.76 44.42
C GLY A 36 37.35 -26.81 44.44
N GLY A 37 37.92 -26.56 43.25
CA GLY A 37 39.08 -25.71 43.06
C GLY A 37 38.81 -24.21 43.24
N THR A 38 39.88 -23.41 43.35
CA THR A 38 39.87 -21.93 43.44
C THR A 38 39.33 -21.18 42.22
N MET A 39 38.66 -21.84 41.27
CA MET A 39 37.96 -21.13 40.19
C MET A 39 37.04 -20.09 40.85
N PRO A 40 37.20 -18.80 40.51
CA PRO A 40 36.26 -17.80 40.99
C PRO A 40 34.89 -18.22 40.51
N GLN A 41 34.02 -18.64 41.44
CA GLN A 41 32.62 -18.77 41.12
C GLN A 41 32.17 -17.36 40.78
N LEU A 42 32.00 -17.07 39.48
CA LEU A 42 31.20 -15.93 39.11
C LEU A 42 29.85 -16.14 39.76
N THR A 43 29.61 -15.40 40.83
CA THR A 43 28.30 -15.37 41.46
C THR A 43 27.31 -14.96 40.38
N ALA A 44 26.06 -15.42 40.50
CA ALA A 44 25.02 -15.04 39.52
C ALA A 44 24.95 -13.51 39.32
N THR A 45 25.31 -12.75 40.35
CA THR A 45 25.46 -11.29 40.33
C THR A 45 26.60 -10.81 39.43
N GLU A 46 27.79 -11.39 39.54
CA GLU A 46 28.95 -11.00 38.70
C GLU A 46 28.73 -11.37 37.24
N ALA A 47 28.12 -12.53 36.96
CA ALA A 47 27.74 -12.92 35.61
C ALA A 47 26.71 -11.95 35.01
N ALA A 48 25.71 -11.53 35.79
CA ALA A 48 24.74 -10.53 35.36
C ALA A 48 25.37 -9.16 35.11
N VAL A 49 26.31 -8.73 35.96
CA VAL A 49 27.04 -7.46 35.78
C VAL A 49 27.91 -7.51 34.52
N GLN A 50 28.62 -8.61 34.29
CA GLN A 50 29.44 -8.81 33.09
C GLN A 50 28.58 -8.80 31.83
N GLU A 51 27.42 -9.46 31.85
CA GLU A 51 26.50 -9.49 30.73
C GLU A 51 25.88 -8.11 30.46
N ASN A 52 25.51 -7.39 31.52
CA ASN A 52 25.01 -6.02 31.39
C ASN A 52 26.09 -5.07 30.82
N GLN A 53 27.35 -5.23 31.24
CA GLN A 53 28.47 -4.48 30.68
C GLN A 53 28.69 -4.81 29.20
N ARG A 54 28.56 -6.08 28.82
CA ARG A 54 28.65 -6.52 27.42
C ARG A 54 27.53 -5.90 26.58
N VAL A 55 26.28 -6.01 27.03
CA VAL A 55 25.09 -5.41 26.39
C VAL A 55 25.27 -3.92 26.22
N MET A 56 25.68 -3.22 27.28
CA MET A 56 25.91 -1.78 27.23
C MET A 56 27.06 -1.42 26.29
N GLY A 57 28.13 -2.20 26.26
CA GLY A 57 29.26 -2.00 25.34
C GLY A 57 28.88 -2.13 23.86
N ILE A 58 27.94 -3.03 23.54
CA ILE A 58 27.41 -3.20 22.17
C ILE A 58 26.51 -2.02 21.80
N LEU A 59 25.62 -1.60 22.69
CA LEU A 59 24.69 -0.50 22.43
C LEU A 59 25.39 0.87 22.33
N THR A 60 26.46 1.07 23.11
CA THR A 60 27.18 2.37 23.19
C THR A 60 28.33 2.52 22.18
N CYS A 61 28.62 1.50 21.37
CA CYS A 61 29.69 1.59 20.38
C CYS A 61 29.39 2.63 19.29
N GLN A 62 30.44 3.22 18.71
CA GLN A 62 30.29 4.27 17.69
C GLN A 62 29.63 3.71 16.42
N GLU A 63 29.88 2.43 16.13
CA GLU A 63 29.37 1.67 14.99
C GLU A 63 27.86 1.40 15.10
N ALA A 64 27.32 1.38 16.33
CA ALA A 64 25.88 1.29 16.59
C ALA A 64 25.13 2.58 16.22
N LYS A 65 25.80 3.72 16.11
CA LYS A 65 25.16 4.98 15.67
C LYS A 65 24.69 4.83 14.23
N GLY A 66 23.38 4.95 14.00
CA GLY A 66 22.75 4.70 12.70
C GLY A 66 22.49 3.21 12.39
N ARG A 67 22.71 2.31 13.37
CA ARG A 67 22.43 0.86 13.29
C ARG A 67 21.83 0.34 14.59
N GLU A 68 21.08 1.18 15.30
CA GLU A 68 20.61 0.94 16.67
C GLU A 68 19.75 -0.33 16.80
N GLN A 69 18.93 -0.63 15.79
CA GLN A 69 18.13 -1.85 15.76
C GLN A 69 19.00 -3.11 15.66
N LEU A 70 20.01 -3.08 14.78
CA LEU A 70 20.97 -4.17 14.64
C LEU A 70 21.78 -4.31 15.94
N ALA A 71 22.25 -3.21 16.52
CA ALA A 71 22.98 -3.23 17.79
C ALA A 71 22.14 -3.81 18.93
N THR A 72 20.85 -3.50 18.99
CA THR A 72 19.91 -4.07 19.99
C THR A 72 19.72 -5.57 19.79
N MET A 73 19.58 -6.02 18.53
CA MET A 73 19.50 -7.45 18.21
C MET A 73 20.78 -8.19 18.63
N LEU A 74 21.96 -7.64 18.30
CA LEU A 74 23.26 -8.24 18.65
C LEU A 74 23.49 -8.24 20.17
N ALA A 75 23.04 -7.20 20.87
CA ALA A 75 23.08 -7.15 22.33
C ALA A 75 22.20 -8.23 22.96
N GLY A 76 21.04 -8.54 22.38
CA GLY A 76 20.14 -9.61 22.84
C GLY A 76 20.65 -11.03 22.58
N GLN A 77 21.69 -11.23 21.77
CA GLN A 77 22.30 -12.54 21.55
C GLN A 77 23.24 -12.91 22.69
N GLN A 78 22.89 -13.97 23.45
CA GLN A 78 23.75 -14.52 24.51
C GLN A 78 25.02 -15.14 23.92
N GLY A 79 26.17 -14.87 24.54
CA GLY A 79 27.48 -15.39 24.10
C GLY A 79 28.15 -14.61 22.98
N MET A 80 27.55 -13.51 22.50
CA MET A 80 28.15 -12.65 21.48
C MET A 80 29.14 -11.66 22.09
N SER A 81 30.41 -11.64 21.65
CA SER A 81 31.38 -10.66 22.17
C SER A 81 31.13 -9.24 21.64
N VAL A 82 31.54 -8.22 22.41
CA VAL A 82 31.47 -6.81 21.99
C VAL A 82 32.27 -6.57 20.69
N GLU A 83 33.41 -7.26 20.53
CA GLU A 83 34.27 -7.18 19.35
C GLU A 83 33.61 -7.76 18.10
N GLN A 84 32.99 -8.93 18.21
CA GLN A 84 32.22 -9.53 17.12
C GLN A 84 31.03 -8.64 16.74
N ALA A 85 30.30 -8.11 17.73
CA ALA A 85 29.19 -7.22 17.48
C ALA A 85 29.64 -5.95 16.75
N ARG A 86 30.76 -5.36 17.17
CA ARG A 86 31.39 -4.24 16.49
C ARG A 86 31.78 -4.57 15.06
N ALA A 87 32.39 -5.74 14.81
CA ALA A 87 32.77 -6.16 13.47
C ALA A 87 31.55 -6.31 12.53
N ILE A 88 30.44 -6.86 13.03
CA ILE A 88 29.18 -6.97 12.28
C ILE A 88 28.58 -5.58 12.02
N LEU A 89 28.57 -4.70 13.02
CA LEU A 89 28.08 -3.32 12.88
C LEU A 89 28.94 -2.50 11.90
N ALA A 90 30.25 -2.71 11.88
CA ALA A 90 31.17 -2.05 10.95
C ALA A 90 31.01 -2.57 9.51
N ALA A 91 30.77 -3.86 9.33
CA ALA A 91 30.55 -4.48 8.01
C ALA A 91 29.14 -4.18 7.44
N ALA A 92 28.16 -3.92 8.30
CA ALA A 92 26.82 -3.54 7.87
C ALA A 92 26.81 -2.13 7.25
N ALA A 93 26.14 -1.96 6.11
CA ALA A 93 25.86 -0.63 5.57
C ALA A 93 25.07 0.20 6.62
N PRO A 94 25.26 1.53 6.69
CA PRO A 94 24.43 2.38 7.54
C PRO A 94 22.98 2.09 7.19
N GLN A 95 22.18 1.72 8.19
CA GLN A 95 20.75 1.65 7.92
C GLN A 95 20.32 3.09 7.70
N GLN A 96 19.84 3.40 6.50
CA GLN A 96 18.98 4.57 6.32
C GLN A 96 17.92 4.50 7.42
N PRO A 97 17.56 5.63 8.05
CA PRO A 97 16.66 5.66 9.19
C PRO A 97 15.44 4.81 8.86
N VAL A 98 15.42 3.61 9.40
CA VAL A 98 14.28 2.72 9.30
C VAL A 98 13.23 3.39 10.14
N ALA A 99 12.23 3.92 9.45
CA ALA A 99 11.05 4.58 9.97
C ALA A 99 10.22 3.63 10.84
N SER A 100 10.79 3.06 11.90
CA SER A 100 10.14 2.12 12.81
C SER A 100 9.23 2.81 13.84
N ALA A 101 8.76 4.01 13.52
CA ALA A 101 7.69 4.69 14.26
C ALA A 101 6.62 5.30 13.34
N GLN A 102 6.74 5.14 12.00
CA GLN A 102 5.68 5.55 11.09
C GLN A 102 4.79 4.35 10.84
N SER A 103 3.51 4.47 11.19
CA SER A 103 2.50 3.47 10.87
C SER A 103 2.49 3.24 9.36
N GLU A 104 2.13 2.05 8.88
CA GLU A 104 1.91 1.81 7.45
C GLU A 104 0.96 2.87 6.85
N ALA A 105 0.00 3.34 7.65
CA ALA A 105 -0.86 4.48 7.35
C ALA A 105 -0.08 5.78 7.03
N ASP A 106 0.90 6.15 7.86
CA ASP A 106 1.74 7.34 7.66
C ASP A 106 2.62 7.19 6.42
N ARG A 107 3.10 5.97 6.16
CA ARG A 107 3.89 5.67 4.97
C ARG A 107 3.06 5.77 3.70
N ILE A 108 1.79 5.36 3.71
CA ILE A 108 0.84 5.50 2.59
C ILE A 108 0.55 6.98 2.32
N MET A 109 0.36 7.79 3.36
CA MET A 109 0.12 9.23 3.22
C MET A 109 1.36 10.01 2.74
N ALA A 110 2.57 9.55 3.08
CA ALA A 110 3.82 10.17 2.67
C ALA A 110 4.30 9.75 1.25
N CYS A 111 3.57 8.88 0.55
CA CYS A 111 3.92 8.47 -0.82
C CYS A 111 3.68 9.62 -1.81
N GLU A 112 4.56 9.75 -2.80
CA GLU A 112 4.40 10.75 -3.87
C GLU A 112 3.09 10.55 -4.65
N GLU A 113 2.63 9.31 -4.77
CA GLU A 113 1.37 8.95 -5.41
C GLU A 113 0.13 9.41 -4.63
N ALA A 114 0.29 9.69 -3.32
CA ALA A 114 -0.76 10.27 -2.48
C ALA A 114 -0.89 11.79 -2.65
N ASN A 115 0.12 12.47 -3.22
CA ASN A 115 0.03 13.90 -3.51
C ASN A 115 -1.07 14.16 -4.56
N GLY A 116 -2.07 14.97 -4.19
CA GLY A 116 -3.27 15.20 -5.01
C GLY A 116 -4.34 14.11 -4.92
N ARG A 117 -4.18 13.11 -4.04
CA ARG A 117 -5.13 12.01 -3.75
C ARG A 117 -5.24 11.72 -2.26
N GLU A 118 -5.03 12.73 -1.42
CA GLU A 118 -4.92 12.60 0.04
C GLU A 118 -6.14 11.91 0.66
N GLN A 119 -7.34 12.17 0.15
CA GLN A 119 -8.58 11.53 0.64
C GLN A 119 -8.62 10.02 0.36
N LEU A 120 -8.11 9.58 -0.80
CA LEU A 120 -8.00 8.17 -1.15
C LEU A 120 -6.87 7.50 -0.37
N ALA A 121 -5.73 8.19 -0.19
CA ALA A 121 -4.64 7.72 0.64
C ALA A 121 -5.06 7.56 2.10
N ALA A 122 -5.86 8.49 2.64
CA ALA A 122 -6.42 8.41 3.99
C ALA A 122 -7.42 7.25 4.16
N THR A 123 -8.26 6.97 3.16
CA THR A 123 -9.17 5.82 3.20
C THR A 123 -8.42 4.50 3.11
N LEU A 124 -7.40 4.41 2.26
CA LEU A 124 -6.52 3.24 2.19
C LEU A 124 -5.75 3.04 3.50
N ALA A 125 -5.25 4.11 4.10
CA ALA A 125 -4.57 4.09 5.40
C ALA A 125 -5.48 3.64 6.56
N ALA A 126 -6.80 3.88 6.46
CA ALA A 126 -7.79 3.45 7.44
C ALA A 126 -8.22 1.98 7.29
N MET A 127 -7.84 1.30 6.21
CA MET A 127 -8.17 -0.12 6.01
C MET A 127 -7.18 -1.04 6.75
N PRO A 128 -7.66 -1.99 7.57
CA PRO A 128 -6.78 -3.00 8.19
C PRO A 128 -6.16 -3.88 7.09
N GLU A 129 -4.87 -4.23 7.24
CA GLU A 129 -4.02 -4.96 6.28
C GLU A 129 -3.60 -4.21 5.00
N MET A 130 -3.83 -2.90 4.91
CA MET A 130 -3.32 -2.07 3.82
C MET A 130 -1.85 -1.71 4.05
N THR A 131 -1.01 -2.03 3.07
CA THR A 131 0.42 -1.70 3.06
C THR A 131 0.73 -0.74 1.92
N VAL A 132 1.86 -0.04 2.01
CA VAL A 132 2.32 0.87 0.94
C VAL A 132 2.34 0.19 -0.43
N GLU A 133 2.83 -1.05 -0.51
CA GLU A 133 2.93 -1.82 -1.75
C GLU A 133 1.57 -2.10 -2.41
N LYS A 134 0.51 -2.28 -1.60
CA LYS A 134 -0.86 -2.49 -2.11
C LYS A 134 -1.56 -1.17 -2.42
N ALA A 135 -1.28 -0.13 -1.65
CA ALA A 135 -1.90 1.19 -1.83
C ALA A 135 -1.34 1.93 -3.06
N ARG A 136 -0.05 1.80 -3.34
CA ARG A 136 0.64 2.48 -4.46
C ARG A 136 -0.01 2.27 -5.84
N PRO A 137 -0.32 1.03 -6.29
CA PRO A 137 -1.00 0.83 -7.58
C PRO A 137 -2.43 1.38 -7.58
N ILE A 138 -3.13 1.36 -6.45
CA ILE A 138 -4.49 1.91 -6.32
C ILE A 138 -4.46 3.44 -6.42
N LEU A 139 -3.50 4.08 -5.76
CA LEU A 139 -3.28 5.52 -5.86
C LEU A 139 -2.85 5.93 -7.27
N ALA A 140 -1.98 5.17 -7.93
CA ALA A 140 -1.54 5.44 -9.29
C ALA A 140 -2.67 5.31 -10.34
N ALA A 141 -3.58 4.34 -10.16
CA ALA A 141 -4.71 4.11 -11.06
C ALA A 141 -5.87 5.10 -10.85
N ALA A 142 -5.93 5.76 -9.69
CA ALA A 142 -6.99 6.70 -9.39
C ALA A 142 -6.80 8.04 -10.13
N PRO A 143 -7.89 8.65 -10.64
CA PRO A 143 -7.81 10.00 -11.21
C PRO A 143 -7.34 10.99 -10.14
N LEU A 144 -6.41 11.88 -10.52
CA LEU A 144 -5.97 12.98 -9.66
C LEU A 144 -7.18 13.89 -9.36
N ALA A 145 -7.44 14.16 -8.08
CA ALA A 145 -8.50 15.10 -7.70
C ALA A 145 -8.17 16.53 -8.14
N ASP A 146 -6.90 16.80 -8.46
CA ASP A 146 -6.40 18.08 -8.98
C ASP A 146 -6.11 18.03 -10.51
N ALA A 147 -6.83 17.20 -11.26
CA ALA A 147 -6.77 17.18 -12.71
C ALA A 147 -7.58 18.32 -13.35
N GLY A 148 -7.18 19.56 -13.08
CA GLY A 148 -7.70 20.75 -13.76
C GLY A 148 -9.22 20.97 -13.64
N PRO A 149 -9.79 21.92 -14.41
CA PRO A 149 -11.24 22.12 -14.47
C PRO A 149 -11.90 20.77 -14.73
N SER A 150 -12.96 20.44 -13.99
CA SER A 150 -13.67 19.18 -14.18
C SER A 150 -14.10 19.03 -15.64
N LEU A 151 -14.36 17.82 -16.14
CA LEU A 151 -14.86 17.62 -17.52
C LEU A 151 -16.03 18.58 -17.82
N ARG A 152 -16.90 18.81 -16.83
CA ARG A 152 -17.98 19.80 -16.88
C ARG A 152 -17.45 21.22 -17.10
N ASP A 153 -16.48 21.66 -16.32
CA ASP A 153 -15.88 23.00 -16.45
C ASP A 153 -15.12 23.17 -17.77
N GLN A 154 -14.47 22.11 -18.26
CA GLN A 154 -13.81 22.09 -19.58
C GLN A 154 -14.83 22.20 -20.72
N ILE A 155 -15.98 21.53 -20.62
CA ILE A 155 -17.07 21.64 -21.60
C ILE A 155 -17.72 23.02 -21.52
N MET A 156 -17.95 23.57 -20.32
CA MET A 156 -18.53 24.90 -20.14
C MET A 156 -17.59 26.04 -20.56
N ALA A 157 -16.27 25.81 -20.53
CA ALA A 157 -15.28 26.76 -21.03
C ALA A 157 -15.17 26.79 -22.57
N LEU A 158 -15.81 25.84 -23.28
CA LEU A 158 -15.87 25.85 -24.74
C LEU A 158 -16.68 27.05 -25.24
N ASP A 159 -16.18 27.74 -26.27
CA ASP A 159 -16.91 28.84 -26.90
C ASP A 159 -18.24 28.35 -27.52
N GLU A 160 -18.31 27.09 -27.93
CA GLU A 160 -19.52 26.44 -28.46
C GLU A 160 -20.56 26.11 -27.37
N ALA A 161 -20.17 26.07 -26.09
CA ALA A 161 -21.10 25.92 -24.98
C ALA A 161 -21.79 27.25 -24.60
N LYS A 162 -21.19 28.39 -24.99
CA LYS A 162 -21.78 29.72 -24.75
C LYS A 162 -23.05 29.88 -25.58
N GLY A 163 -24.21 29.82 -24.91
CA GLY A 163 -25.53 29.87 -25.52
C GLY A 163 -26.29 28.53 -25.54
N ALA A 164 -25.63 27.42 -25.22
CA ALA A 164 -26.22 26.08 -25.10
C ALA A 164 -25.86 25.40 -23.76
N GLU A 165 -25.77 26.20 -22.69
CA GLU A 165 -25.30 25.78 -21.36
C GLU A 165 -26.10 24.61 -20.77
N ALA A 166 -27.43 24.60 -20.97
CA ALA A 166 -28.29 23.51 -20.52
C ALA A 166 -28.04 22.19 -21.27
N GLN A 167 -27.56 22.25 -22.52
CA GLN A 167 -27.18 21.06 -23.29
C GLN A 167 -25.77 20.61 -22.90
N ALA A 168 -24.84 21.55 -22.72
CA ALA A 168 -23.49 21.30 -22.23
C ALA A 168 -23.50 20.61 -20.85
N GLU A 169 -24.38 21.03 -19.93
CA GLU A 169 -24.54 20.42 -18.61
C GLU A 169 -25.05 18.96 -18.70
N LYS A 170 -26.02 18.69 -19.58
CA LYS A 170 -26.54 17.33 -19.80
C LYS A 170 -25.48 16.41 -20.40
N LEU A 171 -24.66 16.91 -21.32
CA LEU A 171 -23.56 16.16 -21.92
C LEU A 171 -22.46 15.84 -20.90
N ALA A 172 -22.15 16.78 -20.00
CA ALA A 172 -21.21 16.55 -18.91
C ALA A 172 -21.71 15.52 -17.88
N ALA A 173 -23.03 15.34 -17.75
CA ALA A 173 -23.64 14.35 -16.87
C ALA A 173 -23.69 12.93 -17.48
N CYS A 174 -23.38 12.75 -18.77
CA CYS A 174 -23.37 11.44 -19.41
C CYS A 174 -22.06 10.66 -19.08
N PRO A 175 -22.15 9.45 -18.52
CA PRO A 175 -20.96 8.64 -18.25
C PRO A 175 -20.30 8.19 -19.56
N GLY A 176 -18.99 8.39 -19.68
CA GLY A 176 -18.21 8.08 -20.89
C GLY A 176 -18.07 9.24 -21.88
N MET A 177 -18.55 10.44 -21.54
CA MET A 177 -18.40 11.63 -22.38
C MET A 177 -16.96 12.17 -22.36
N THR A 178 -16.48 12.64 -23.51
CA THR A 178 -15.19 13.35 -23.65
C THR A 178 -15.43 14.79 -24.09
N VAL A 179 -14.46 15.70 -23.84
CA VAL A 179 -14.54 17.11 -24.26
C VAL A 179 -14.74 17.23 -25.78
N GLU A 180 -14.10 16.35 -26.55
CA GLU A 180 -14.15 16.36 -28.02
C GLU A 180 -15.53 15.95 -28.55
N SER A 181 -16.12 14.88 -28.00
CA SER A 181 -17.50 14.47 -28.32
C SER A 181 -18.50 15.56 -27.91
N ALA A 182 -18.28 16.24 -26.78
CA ALA A 182 -19.17 17.29 -26.32
C ALA A 182 -19.09 18.53 -27.24
N ARG A 183 -17.88 18.89 -27.68
CA ARG A 183 -17.66 19.93 -28.68
C ARG A 183 -18.36 19.60 -30.00
N ALA A 184 -18.25 18.38 -30.50
CA ALA A 184 -18.89 17.96 -31.75
C ALA A 184 -20.42 18.07 -31.68
N VAL A 185 -21.03 17.66 -30.57
CA VAL A 185 -22.49 17.75 -30.36
C VAL A 185 -22.96 19.20 -30.20
N LEU A 186 -22.20 20.03 -29.47
CA LEU A 186 -22.49 21.46 -29.31
C LEU A 186 -22.32 22.23 -30.62
N ALA A 187 -21.28 21.93 -31.41
CA ALA A 187 -21.08 22.52 -32.73
C ALA A 187 -22.18 22.14 -33.73
N ALA A 188 -22.65 20.89 -33.69
CA ALA A 188 -23.77 20.43 -34.50
C ALA A 188 -25.11 21.09 -34.09
N GLY A 189 -25.31 21.38 -32.80
CA GLY A 189 -26.48 22.09 -32.28
C GLY A 189 -26.45 23.61 -32.46
N SER A 190 -25.26 24.20 -32.57
CA SER A 190 -25.04 25.67 -32.65
C SER A 190 -25.51 26.31 -33.96
N GLY A 191 -26.02 25.53 -34.92
CA GLY A 191 -26.67 26.11 -36.11
C GLY A 191 -25.73 26.87 -37.04
N LYS A 192 -24.40 26.69 -36.95
CA LYS A 192 -23.50 26.91 -38.10
C LYS A 192 -23.63 25.76 -39.09
N ALA A 193 -24.86 25.54 -39.56
CA ALA A 193 -25.05 24.83 -40.80
C ALA A 193 -24.45 25.73 -41.89
N GLU A 194 -23.37 25.28 -42.53
CA GLU A 194 -23.23 25.66 -43.93
C GLU A 194 -24.57 25.33 -44.61
N PRO A 195 -25.14 26.24 -45.41
CA PRO A 195 -26.38 25.95 -46.11
C PRO A 195 -26.12 24.66 -46.89
N VAL A 196 -26.85 23.59 -46.55
CA VAL A 196 -26.86 22.36 -47.34
C VAL A 196 -27.13 22.83 -48.76
N SER A 197 -26.15 22.65 -49.65
CA SER A 197 -26.13 23.27 -50.98
C SER A 197 -27.53 23.16 -51.58
N ALA A 198 -28.07 24.24 -52.15
CA ALA A 198 -29.43 24.25 -52.71
C ALA A 198 -29.70 23.04 -53.64
N SER A 199 -28.63 22.48 -54.22
CA SER A 199 -28.63 21.24 -54.98
C SER A 199 -29.08 19.99 -54.21
N THR A 200 -28.71 19.81 -52.94
CA THR A 200 -29.13 18.65 -52.13
C THR A 200 -30.54 18.80 -51.59
N THR A 201 -30.97 20.03 -51.29
CA THR A 201 -32.37 20.30 -50.92
C THR A 201 -33.31 20.03 -52.10
N ALA A 202 -32.93 20.48 -53.31
CA ALA A 202 -33.69 20.19 -54.52
C ALA A 202 -33.77 18.68 -54.83
N LEU A 203 -32.70 17.92 -54.56
CA LEU A 203 -32.70 16.46 -54.73
C LEU A 203 -33.66 15.75 -53.74
N PHE A 204 -33.72 16.22 -52.50
CA PHE A 204 -34.64 15.65 -51.50
C PHE A 204 -36.11 16.02 -51.79
N GLU A 205 -36.35 17.26 -52.23
CA GLU A 205 -37.68 17.75 -52.59
C GLU A 205 -38.21 17.04 -53.85
N HIS A 206 -37.36 16.79 -54.84
CA HIS A 206 -37.69 15.99 -56.01
C HIS A 206 -37.94 14.50 -55.66
N PHE A 207 -37.20 13.95 -54.69
CA PHE A 207 -37.45 12.60 -54.20
C PHE A 207 -38.80 12.49 -53.49
N MET A 208 -39.14 13.46 -52.61
CA MET A 208 -40.45 13.50 -51.97
C MET A 208 -41.58 13.72 -52.99
N ALA A 209 -41.39 14.58 -54.00
CA ALA A 209 -42.39 14.81 -55.03
C ALA A 209 -42.67 13.56 -55.88
N ASN A 210 -41.65 12.74 -56.17
CA ASN A 210 -41.82 11.51 -56.94
C ASN A 210 -42.26 10.29 -56.12
N HIS A 211 -42.08 10.30 -54.80
CA HIS A 211 -42.41 9.18 -53.91
C HIS A 211 -43.51 9.47 -52.90
N SER A 212 -44.17 10.62 -52.95
CA SER A 212 -45.29 10.90 -52.04
C SER A 212 -46.53 10.09 -52.44
N PRO A 213 -47.06 9.21 -51.57
CA PRO A 213 -48.34 8.56 -51.82
C PRO A 213 -49.49 9.57 -51.69
N ALA A 214 -50.50 9.46 -52.55
CA ALA A 214 -51.67 10.34 -52.55
C ALA A 214 -52.35 10.34 -51.16
N ALA A 215 -52.69 11.53 -50.66
CA ALA A 215 -53.40 11.70 -49.40
C ALA A 215 -54.67 10.83 -49.40
N VAL A 216 -54.72 9.84 -48.51
CA VAL A 216 -55.88 8.96 -48.37
C VAL A 216 -57.08 9.78 -47.90
N GLN A 217 -58.03 9.94 -48.82
CA GLN A 217 -59.29 10.63 -48.61
C GLN A 217 -60.15 9.79 -47.65
N GLY A 218 -60.38 10.30 -46.44
CA GLY A 218 -61.21 9.64 -45.43
C GLY A 218 -62.67 9.56 -45.86
N GLY A 219 -63.07 8.40 -46.41
CA GLY A 219 -64.44 8.03 -46.70
C GLY A 219 -64.92 6.93 -45.77
N VAL A 220 -65.87 7.27 -44.90
CA VAL A 220 -66.64 6.33 -44.06
C VAL A 220 -67.53 5.44 -44.95
N SER A 221 -67.56 4.12 -44.71
CA SER A 221 -68.78 3.26 -44.66
C SER A 221 -68.50 1.75 -44.45
N GLN A 222 -68.95 1.25 -43.28
CA GLN A 222 -69.70 0.01 -42.97
C GLN A 222 -69.31 -1.41 -43.46
N ALA A 223 -69.37 -2.32 -42.45
CA ALA A 223 -69.72 -3.77 -42.44
C ALA A 223 -68.71 -4.75 -43.09
N SER A 224 -68.39 -5.93 -42.53
CA SER A 224 -69.17 -6.84 -41.68
C SER A 224 -68.24 -7.86 -40.98
N GLU A 225 -68.67 -8.32 -39.80
CA GLU A 225 -68.63 -9.72 -39.31
C GLU A 225 -67.28 -10.48 -39.36
N ASP A 226 -66.55 -10.53 -38.24
CA ASP A 226 -66.01 -11.76 -37.60
C ASP A 226 -65.01 -11.42 -36.47
N GLY A 227 -65.50 -10.74 -35.41
CA GLY A 227 -64.65 -10.23 -34.32
C GLY A 227 -65.01 -10.76 -32.93
N ASP A 228 -65.84 -11.81 -32.85
CA ASP A 228 -66.45 -12.26 -31.58
C ASP A 228 -65.78 -13.51 -30.97
N ALA A 229 -64.77 -14.10 -31.64
CA ALA A 229 -64.04 -15.26 -31.12
C ALA A 229 -62.85 -14.86 -30.23
N ASP A 230 -62.05 -13.88 -30.65
CA ASP A 230 -60.80 -13.50 -29.96
C ASP A 230 -61.05 -12.74 -28.64
N VAL A 231 -62.15 -11.99 -28.54
CA VAL A 231 -62.47 -11.20 -27.34
C VAL A 231 -63.03 -12.09 -26.22
N LYS A 232 -63.63 -13.23 -26.56
CA LYS A 232 -64.26 -14.14 -25.60
C LYS A 232 -63.27 -15.10 -24.93
N MET A 233 -62.11 -15.34 -25.56
CA MET A 233 -61.05 -16.20 -25.00
C MET A 233 -60.20 -15.49 -23.94
N LEU A 234 -60.12 -14.15 -23.98
CA LEU A 234 -59.32 -13.34 -23.04
C LEU A 234 -59.97 -13.12 -21.66
N MET A 235 -61.24 -13.49 -21.48
CA MET A 235 -62.04 -13.13 -20.29
C MET A 235 -62.44 -14.32 -19.39
N ALA A 236 -61.90 -15.53 -19.60
CA ALA A 236 -62.39 -16.72 -18.90
C ALA A 236 -61.32 -17.73 -18.41
N MET A 237 -60.08 -17.29 -18.12
CA MET A 237 -59.15 -18.10 -17.34
C MET A 237 -59.23 -17.72 -15.84
N PRO A 238 -59.77 -18.58 -14.96
CA PRO A 238 -59.60 -18.44 -13.51
C PRO A 238 -58.19 -18.83 -13.04
#